data_AF-A0A286GRV5-F1
#
_entry.id   AF-A0A286GRV5-F1
#
_cell.length_a   1.000
_cell.length_b   1.000
_cell.length_c   1.000
_cell.angle_alpha   90.00
_cell.angle_beta   90.00
_cell.angle_gamma   90.00
#
_symmetry.space_group_name_H-M   'P 1'
#
loop_
_entity.id
_entity.type
_entity.pdbx_description
1 polymer ?
#
loop_
_entity_poly.entity_id
_entity_poly.type
_entity_poly.pdbx_seq_one_letter_code
_entity_poly.pdbx_strand_id
1 'polypeptide(L)' 'MPLPVRAALVGLATLALAACGAATVVGSSAEAILLRVPDQAAVQGTRAQAAEHCAERYRTPVLVSADPLGDEVLARWECR' A
#
# COMPACT_ATOMS: atom_id res chain seq x y z
N MET A 1 26.91 -25.63 38.63
CA MET A 1 25.68 -26.03 37.90
C MET A 1 24.50 -25.75 38.82
N PRO A 2 23.41 -25.06 38.40
CA PRO A 2 22.57 -25.45 37.26
C PRO A 2 22.15 -24.31 36.28
N LEU A 3 22.00 -24.68 35.01
CA LEU A 3 20.99 -24.19 34.04
C LEU A 3 19.73 -25.08 34.23
N PRO A 4 18.47 -24.76 33.83
CA PRO A 4 18.01 -23.98 32.66
C PRO A 4 16.82 -23.01 33.00
N VAL A 5 16.24 -22.19 32.12
CA VAL A 5 15.05 -22.50 31.29
C VAL A 5 14.61 -21.22 30.55
N ARG A 6 14.64 -21.28 29.21
CA ARG A 6 13.65 -20.84 28.22
C ARG A 6 12.73 -19.63 28.56
N ALA A 7 12.95 -18.50 27.88
CA ALA A 7 11.94 -17.56 27.36
C ALA A 7 12.71 -16.46 26.60
N ALA A 8 12.37 -15.98 25.41
CA ALA A 8 11.22 -16.21 24.56
C ALA A 8 11.69 -15.97 23.11
N LEU A 9 11.14 -16.78 22.22
CA LEU A 9 11.15 -16.56 20.78
C LEU A 9 10.54 -15.18 20.49
N VAL A 10 11.33 -14.22 20.00
CA VAL A 10 10.78 -13.14 19.20
C VAL A 10 11.09 -13.51 17.77
N GLY A 11 10.08 -14.14 17.15
CA GLY A 11 10.11 -14.50 15.74
C GLY A 11 10.42 -13.28 14.91
N LEU A 12 11.58 -13.31 14.25
CA LEU A 12 11.73 -12.63 12.98
C LEU A 12 10.83 -13.38 12.00
N ALA A 13 9.55 -13.02 12.01
CA ALA A 13 8.69 -13.19 10.86
C ALA A 13 9.26 -12.27 9.78
N THR A 14 10.29 -12.76 9.10
CA THR A 14 10.62 -12.32 7.75
C THR A 14 9.43 -12.72 6.92
N LEU A 15 8.39 -11.90 6.95
CA LEU A 15 7.35 -11.91 5.93
C LEU A 15 8.11 -11.63 4.65
N ALA A 16 8.43 -12.71 3.94
CA ALA A 16 8.60 -12.69 2.51
C ALA A 16 7.30 -12.07 1.98
N LEU A 17 7.27 -10.74 1.86
CA LEU A 17 6.21 -10.07 1.14
C LEU A 17 6.29 -10.64 -0.26
N ALA A 18 5.35 -11.53 -0.53
CA ALA A 18 5.06 -11.99 -1.86
C ALA A 18 5.15 -10.79 -2.79
N ALA A 19 5.92 -10.92 -3.87
CA ALA A 19 5.68 -10.15 -5.07
C ALA A 19 4.33 -10.60 -5.66
N CYS A 20 3.24 -10.49 -4.88
CA CYS A 20 1.93 -10.26 -5.42
C CYS A 20 2.03 -8.89 -6.09
N GLY A 21 1.51 -8.74 -7.30
CA GLY A 21 1.35 -7.44 -7.97
C GLY A 21 0.41 -6.53 -7.19
N ALA A 22 0.85 -6.11 -6.01
CA ALA A 22 0.13 -5.33 -5.03
C ALA A 22 0.53 -3.87 -5.22
N ALA A 23 -0.45 -3.00 -5.10
CA ALA A 23 -0.25 -1.57 -5.21
C ALA A 23 0.81 -1.09 -4.22
N THR A 24 1.81 -0.38 -4.73
CA THR A 24 2.88 0.21 -3.91
C THR A 24 2.65 1.69 -3.74
N VAL A 25 2.75 2.19 -2.51
CA VAL A 25 2.67 3.63 -2.24
C VAL A 25 3.98 4.27 -2.68
N VAL A 26 3.91 5.14 -3.69
CA VAL A 26 5.08 5.87 -4.22
C VAL A 26 5.10 7.34 -3.82
N GLY A 27 3.96 7.86 -3.35
CA GLY A 27 3.87 9.21 -2.78
C GLY A 27 2.60 9.36 -1.96
N SER A 28 2.65 10.16 -0.91
CA SER A 28 1.50 10.41 -0.05
C SER A 28 1.56 11.81 0.55
N SER A 29 0.39 12.44 0.65
CA SER A 29 0.18 13.77 1.22
C SER A 29 -1.22 13.83 1.86
N ALA A 30 -1.52 14.92 2.57
CA ALA A 30 -2.84 15.12 3.15
C ALA A 30 -3.98 15.23 2.11
N GLU A 31 -3.65 15.53 0.85
CA GLU A 31 -4.61 15.79 -0.22
C GLU A 31 -4.65 14.69 -1.27
N ALA A 32 -3.61 13.84 -1.34
CA ALA A 32 -3.50 12.82 -2.36
C ALA A 32 -2.59 11.67 -1.96
N ILE A 33 -2.84 10.50 -2.54
CA ILE A 33 -1.97 9.33 -2.51
C ILE A 33 -1.69 8.85 -3.94
N LEU A 34 -0.44 8.49 -4.19
CA LEU A 34 0.04 7.92 -5.44
C LEU A 34 0.38 6.45 -5.23
N LEU A 35 -0.29 5.60 -6.01
CA LEU A 35 -0.21 4.15 -5.94
C LEU A 35 0.27 3.63 -7.28
N ARG A 36 1.35 2.86 -7.28
CA ARG A 36 1.87 2.19 -8.46
C ARG A 36 1.35 0.76 -8.50
N VAL A 37 0.80 0.35 -9.63
CA VAL A 37 0.19 -0.97 -9.86
C VAL A 37 0.76 -1.63 -11.10
N PRO A 38 0.70 -2.97 -11.20
CA PRO A 38 1.26 -3.70 -12.34
C PRO A 38 0.54 -3.42 -13.67
N ASP A 39 -0.73 -3.01 -13.66
CA ASP A 39 -1.50 -2.75 -14.88
C ASP A 39 -2.72 -1.87 -14.65
N GLN A 40 -3.37 -1.44 -15.73
CA GLN A 40 -4.55 -0.59 -15.70
C GLN A 40 -5.76 -1.24 -15.00
N ALA A 41 -5.91 -2.56 -15.09
CA ALA A 41 -7.01 -3.27 -14.45
C ALA A 41 -6.84 -3.30 -12.92
N ALA A 42 -5.60 -3.33 -12.44
CA ALA A 42 -5.26 -3.28 -11.02
C ALA A 42 -5.53 -1.91 -10.36
N VAL A 43 -5.69 -0.82 -11.14
CA VAL A 43 -5.96 0.54 -10.62
C VAL A 43 -7.20 0.56 -9.73
N GLN A 44 -8.30 -0.09 -10.14
CA GLN A 44 -9.53 -0.11 -9.33
C GLN A 44 -9.36 -0.87 -8.02
N GLY A 45 -8.46 -1.85 -7.97
CA GLY A 45 -8.09 -2.58 -6.74
C GLY A 45 -7.45 -1.67 -5.68
N THR A 46 -6.90 -0.53 -6.08
CA THR A 46 -6.24 0.42 -5.16
C THR A 46 -7.20 1.35 -4.43
N ARG A 47 -8.48 1.34 -4.78
CA ARG A 47 -9.49 2.22 -4.20
C ARG A 47 -9.61 2.03 -2.68
N ALA A 48 -9.56 0.80 -2.19
CA ALA A 48 -9.66 0.51 -0.76
C ALA A 48 -8.49 1.13 0.02
N GLN A 49 -7.27 0.99 -0.50
CA GLN A 49 -6.07 1.59 0.08
C GLN A 49 -6.13 3.12 0.04
N ALA A 50 -6.62 3.71 -1.05
CA ALA A 50 -6.85 5.15 -1.13
C ALA A 50 -7.94 5.62 -0.14
N ALA A 51 -8.96 4.79 0.11
CA ALA A 51 -10.02 5.09 1.06
C ALA A 51 -9.51 5.09 2.49
N GLU A 52 -8.68 4.11 2.87
CA GLU A 52 -8.02 4.07 4.17
C GLU A 52 -7.18 5.33 4.42
N HIS A 53 -6.39 5.76 3.41
CA HIS A 53 -5.58 6.97 3.50
C HIS A 53 -6.42 8.24 3.68
N CYS A 54 -7.50 8.40 2.91
CA CYS A 54 -8.35 9.59 2.99
C CYS A 54 -9.29 9.58 4.22
N ALA A 55 -9.63 8.41 4.76
CA ALA A 55 -10.51 8.26 5.91
C ALA A 55 -9.95 8.90 7.17
N GLU A 56 -8.63 8.93 7.35
CA GLU A 56 -7.97 9.66 8.46
C GLU A 56 -8.39 11.12 8.57
N ARG A 57 -8.86 11.71 7.47
CA ARG A 57 -9.23 13.12 7.34
C ARG A 57 -10.72 13.30 6.99
N TYR A 58 -11.53 12.26 7.16
CA TYR A 58 -12.96 12.24 6.79
C TYR A 58 -13.23 12.62 5.33
N ARG A 59 -12.30 12.25 4.42
CA ARG A 59 -12.40 12.53 2.99
C ARG A 59 -12.56 11.25 2.16
N THR A 60 -13.09 11.39 0.96
CA THR A 60 -13.31 10.29 0.02
C THR A 60 -12.23 10.30 -1.07
N PRO A 61 -11.66 9.14 -1.45
CA PRO A 61 -10.71 9.08 -2.54
C PRO A 61 -11.42 9.22 -3.90
N VAL A 62 -10.89 10.08 -4.77
CA VAL A 62 -11.31 10.23 -6.16
C VAL A 62 -10.11 9.95 -7.05
N LEU A 63 -10.23 9.00 -7.98
CA LEU A 63 -9.19 8.74 -8.97
C LEU A 63 -9.12 9.94 -9.93
N VAL A 64 -7.98 10.64 -9.95
CA VAL A 64 -7.79 11.80 -10.82
C VAL A 64 -6.91 11.51 -12.03
N SER A 65 -5.95 10.58 -11.91
CA SER A 65 -5.16 10.12 -13.05
C SER A 65 -4.71 8.67 -12.86
N ALA A 66 -4.45 8.00 -13.97
CA ALA A 66 -3.89 6.66 -14.05
C ALA A 66 -2.92 6.66 -15.24
N ASP A 67 -1.67 7.02 -14.97
CA ASP A 67 -0.67 7.31 -15.98
C ASP A 67 0.25 6.11 -16.18
N PRO A 68 0.49 5.64 -17.41
CA PRO A 68 1.40 4.53 -17.64
C PRO A 68 2.85 4.91 -17.29
N LEU A 69 3.57 3.98 -16.67
CA LEU A 69 4.96 4.13 -16.23
C LEU A 69 5.74 2.85 -16.60
N GLY A 70 6.21 2.79 -17.86
CA GLY A 70 6.79 1.56 -18.40
C GLY A 70 5.72 0.48 -18.53
N ASP A 71 5.94 -0.65 -17.87
CA ASP A 71 4.98 -1.76 -17.81
C ASP A 71 3.98 -1.64 -16.66
N GLU A 72 4.12 -0.62 -15.80
CA GLU A 72 3.27 -0.36 -14.64
C GLU A 72 2.33 0.84 -14.89
N VAL A 73 1.40 1.09 -13.97
CA VAL A 73 0.54 2.27 -13.97
C VAL A 73 0.65 3.02 -12.64
N LEU A 74 0.78 4.33 -12.72
CA LEU A 74 0.76 5.26 -11.60
C LEU A 74 -0.66 5.83 -11.43
N ALA A 75 -1.39 5.32 -10.44
CA ALA A 75 -2.71 5.82 -10.06
C ALA A 75 -2.57 6.94 -9.02
N ARG A 76 -3.14 8.11 -9.31
CA ARG A 76 -3.25 9.23 -8.38
C ARG A 76 -4.67 9.33 -7.86
N TRP A 77 -4.84 9.24 -6.55
CA TRP A 77 -6.10 9.44 -5.86
C TRP A 77 -6.04 10.70 -5.02
N GLU A 78 -7.04 11.56 -5.15
CA GLU A 78 -7.16 12.77 -4.32
C GLU A 78 -8.22 12.58 -3.25
N CYS A 79 -7.92 13.06 -2.04
CA CYS A 79 -8.84 13.10 -0.93
C CYS A 79 -9.71 14.35 -1.04
N ARG A 80 -10.98 14.14 -1.39
CA ARG A 80 -12.00 15.18 -1.56
C ARG A 80 -13.05 15.11 -0.46
#